data_AF-Q2SJI9-F1
#
_entry.id   AF-Q2SJI9-F1
#
_cell.length_a   1.000
_cell.length_b   1.000
_cell.length_c   1.000
_cell.angle_alpha   90.00
_cell.angle_beta   90.00
_cell.angle_gamma   90.00
#
_symmetry.space_group_name_H-M   'P 1'
#
loop_
_entity.id
_entity.type
_entity.pdbx_description
1 polymer ?
#
loop_
_entity_poly.entity_id
_entity_poly.type
_entity_poly.pdbx_seq_one_letter_code
_entity_poly.pdbx_strand_id
1 'polypeptide(L)'
;MRKGGPVCLPLYDQLVHRKNLSNVTHSVTLSSLPRQRGIAGVFLWAKPFDESEFPAAFDLEDFTVAQIFTLSEVYNLGCMNALGEGQMLVCAESGDIEIGDYIVTSSRPGIGMRQEDDVLRSYTIAEAREAVNWTEEESDERLISCKYLCG
;
A
#
# COMPACT_ATOMS: atom_id res chain seq x y z
N MET A 1 -7.06 -2.42 -8.32
CA MET A 1 -7.32 -3.09 -7.01
C MET A 1 -8.73 -3.70 -6.97
N ARG A 2 -8.95 -4.83 -6.29
CA ARG A 2 -10.30 -5.43 -6.13
C ARG A 2 -11.15 -4.61 -5.14
N LYS A 3 -12.47 -4.53 -5.32
CA LYS A 3 -13.40 -3.69 -4.53
C LYS A 3 -13.55 -4.20 -3.07
N GLY A 4 -13.23 -3.36 -2.07
CA GLY A 4 -13.63 -3.52 -0.64
C GLY A 4 -12.58 -3.10 0.43
N GLY A 5 -12.96 -2.19 1.34
CA GLY A 5 -12.28 -1.86 2.63
C GLY A 5 -11.23 -0.72 2.61
N PRO A 6 -10.99 0.00 3.73
CA PRO A 6 -9.89 0.94 3.85
C PRO A 6 -8.59 0.14 3.95
N VAL A 7 -7.73 0.30 2.96
CA VAL A 7 -6.54 -0.53 2.77
C VAL A 7 -5.32 0.30 3.13
N CYS A 8 -4.40 -0.26 3.90
CA CYS A 8 -3.04 0.23 3.97
C CYS A 8 -2.16 -0.90 3.37
N LEU A 9 -1.00 -0.60 2.80
CA LEU A 9 -0.02 -1.61 2.37
C LEU A 9 -0.41 -2.60 1.22
N PRO A 10 -0.67 -2.10 -0.01
CA PRO A 10 -0.74 -2.92 -1.22
C PRO A 10 0.59 -3.57 -1.59
N LEU A 11 0.54 -4.82 -2.05
CA LEU A 11 1.66 -5.57 -2.64
C LEU A 11 1.56 -5.54 -4.17
N TYR A 12 2.70 -5.36 -4.85
CA TYR A 12 2.78 -5.60 -6.29
C TYR A 12 2.41 -7.05 -6.63
N ASP A 13 1.58 -7.23 -7.65
CA ASP A 13 1.11 -8.53 -8.12
C ASP A 13 1.54 -8.77 -9.57
N GLN A 14 0.70 -8.43 -10.56
CA GLN A 14 0.99 -8.64 -11.97
C GLN A 14 1.29 -7.33 -12.67
N LEU A 15 2.28 -7.34 -13.58
CA LEU A 15 2.47 -6.26 -14.52
C LEU A 15 1.29 -6.26 -15.50
N VAL A 16 0.49 -5.20 -15.47
CA VAL A 16 -0.67 -5.05 -16.35
C VAL A 16 -0.25 -4.41 -17.66
N HIS A 17 0.57 -3.36 -17.62
CA HIS A 17 1.00 -2.66 -18.84
C HIS A 17 2.31 -1.89 -18.68
N ARG A 18 3.05 -1.78 -19.78
CA ARG A 18 4.24 -0.90 -19.92
C ARG A 18 4.09 -0.09 -21.19
N LYS A 19 3.83 1.21 -21.03
CA LYS A 19 3.77 2.15 -22.15
C LYS A 19 5.11 2.83 -22.38
N ASN A 20 5.68 3.40 -21.32
CA ASN A 20 6.98 4.09 -21.37
C ASN A 20 7.61 4.18 -19.96
N LEU A 21 8.73 4.89 -19.84
CA LEU A 21 9.51 5.03 -18.59
C LEU A 21 8.66 5.45 -17.38
N SER A 22 7.71 6.36 -17.58
CA SER A 22 6.90 6.92 -16.50
C SER A 22 5.52 6.29 -16.38
N ASN A 23 5.15 5.41 -17.32
CA ASN A 23 3.80 4.86 -17.45
C ASN A 23 3.86 3.33 -17.43
N VAL A 24 3.98 2.79 -16.23
CA VAL A 24 3.96 1.36 -15.95
C VAL A 24 2.88 1.09 -14.91
N THR A 25 2.02 0.13 -15.19
CA THR A 25 0.89 -0.20 -14.30
C THR A 25 0.98 -1.65 -13.86
N HIS A 26 0.86 -1.86 -12.56
CA HIS A 26 0.72 -3.18 -11.96
C HIS A 26 -0.67 -3.31 -11.31
N SER A 27 -1.19 -4.54 -11.26
CA SER A 27 -2.20 -4.89 -10.27
C SER A 27 -1.54 -4.95 -8.89
N VAL A 28 -2.37 -4.76 -7.88
CA VAL A 28 -1.94 -4.90 -6.49
C VAL A 28 -2.94 -5.73 -5.69
N THR A 29 -2.42 -6.45 -4.71
CA THR A 29 -3.20 -7.22 -3.72
C THR A 29 -2.93 -6.67 -2.31
N LEU A 30 -3.76 -7.06 -1.35
CA LEU A 30 -3.54 -6.70 0.04
C LEU A 30 -2.39 -7.54 0.63
N SER A 31 -1.50 -6.89 1.37
CA SER A 31 -0.66 -7.62 2.32
C SER A 31 -1.53 -8.32 3.36
N SER A 32 -1.06 -9.45 3.87
CA SER A 32 -1.77 -10.30 4.84
C SER A 32 -0.86 -11.21 5.65
N LEU A 33 0.46 -11.10 5.48
CA LEU A 33 1.45 -11.86 6.24
C LEU A 33 2.53 -10.93 6.80
N PRO A 34 3.15 -11.29 7.94
CA PRO A 34 4.23 -10.50 8.50
C PRO A 34 5.42 -10.37 7.54
N ARG A 35 6.04 -9.19 7.47
CA ARG A 35 7.32 -8.94 6.78
C ARG A 35 7.31 -9.29 5.28
N GLN A 36 6.19 -9.05 4.60
CA GLN A 36 6.07 -9.25 3.15
C GLN A 36 6.89 -8.20 2.39
N ARG A 37 7.58 -8.67 1.36
CA ARG A 37 8.34 -7.84 0.42
C ARG A 37 7.43 -7.39 -0.73
N GLY A 38 7.86 -6.35 -1.44
CA GLY A 38 7.17 -5.89 -2.64
C GLY A 38 5.96 -5.01 -2.37
N ILE A 39 6.02 -4.25 -1.26
CA ILE A 39 5.01 -3.24 -0.94
C ILE A 39 5.12 -2.10 -1.95
N ALA A 40 3.99 -1.76 -2.56
CA ALA A 40 3.88 -0.73 -3.59
C ALA A 40 3.74 0.68 -3.00
N GLY A 41 3.39 0.77 -1.72
CA GLY A 41 3.24 2.02 -0.99
C GLY A 41 2.19 1.92 0.10
N VAL A 42 1.63 3.07 0.48
CA VAL A 42 0.50 3.20 1.41
C VAL A 42 -0.72 3.68 0.64
N PHE A 43 -1.76 2.86 0.62
CA PHE A 43 -2.96 3.13 -0.14
C PHE A 43 -3.78 4.28 0.44
N LEU A 44 -4.37 5.09 -0.45
CA LEU A 44 -5.19 6.24 -0.09
C LEU A 44 -6.66 6.02 -0.44
N TRP A 45 -6.92 5.74 -1.72
CA TRP A 45 -8.27 5.54 -2.22
C TRP A 45 -8.25 4.71 -3.50
N ALA A 46 -9.39 4.09 -3.80
CA ALA A 46 -9.66 3.47 -5.08
C ALA A 46 -11.05 3.85 -5.55
N LYS A 47 -11.21 3.98 -6.86
CA LYS A 47 -12.50 4.18 -7.50
C LYS A 47 -12.66 3.27 -8.71
N PRO A 48 -13.90 2.90 -9.07
CA PRO A 48 -14.16 2.39 -10.40
C PRO A 48 -13.62 3.38 -11.44
N PHE A 49 -13.13 2.86 -12.55
CA PHE A 49 -12.71 3.67 -13.68
C PHE A 49 -13.50 3.27 -14.91
N ASP A 50 -13.62 4.18 -15.87
CA ASP A 50 -14.35 3.95 -17.10
C ASP A 50 -13.65 4.65 -18.27
N GLU A 51 -14.35 4.78 -19.40
CA GLU A 51 -13.82 5.39 -20.61
C GLU A 51 -13.50 6.88 -20.51
N SER A 52 -13.99 7.56 -19.47
CA SER A 52 -13.73 8.97 -19.20
C SER A 52 -12.47 9.19 -18.37
N GLU A 53 -11.98 8.17 -17.66
CA GLU A 53 -10.84 8.29 -16.76
C GLU A 53 -9.98 7.02 -16.75
N PHE A 54 -9.03 6.97 -17.68
CA PHE A 54 -8.11 5.84 -17.80
C PHE A 54 -6.89 5.96 -16.86
N PRO A 55 -6.33 4.83 -16.39
CA PRO A 55 -4.97 4.81 -15.90
C PRO A 55 -4.03 5.45 -16.94
N ALA A 56 -3.08 6.29 -16.53
CA ALA A 56 -2.22 7.04 -17.45
C ALA A 56 -1.41 6.16 -18.42
N ALA A 57 -1.14 4.90 -18.04
CA ALA A 57 -0.48 3.95 -18.91
C ALA A 57 -1.37 3.44 -20.04
N PHE A 58 -2.69 3.51 -19.91
CA PHE A 58 -3.60 2.98 -20.91
C PHE A 58 -3.88 4.08 -21.93
N ASP A 59 -3.80 3.73 -23.21
CA ASP A 59 -4.34 4.55 -24.29
C ASP A 59 -5.10 3.67 -25.27
N LEU A 60 -5.80 4.34 -26.21
CA LEU A 60 -6.61 3.68 -27.22
C LEU A 60 -5.78 3.06 -28.35
N GLU A 61 -4.46 3.28 -28.37
CA GLU A 61 -3.55 2.62 -29.32
C GLU A 61 -3.21 1.21 -28.81
N ASP A 62 -2.98 1.08 -27.50
CA ASP A 62 -2.61 -0.16 -26.83
C ASP A 62 -3.84 -1.03 -26.44
N PHE A 63 -4.98 -0.40 -26.15
CA PHE A 63 -6.19 -1.09 -25.70
C PHE A 63 -7.44 -0.69 -26.48
N THR A 64 -8.24 -1.69 -26.86
CA THR A 64 -9.61 -1.47 -27.35
C THR A 64 -10.55 -1.10 -26.20
N VAL A 65 -11.63 -0.38 -26.51
CA VAL A 65 -12.69 -0.04 -25.54
C VAL A 65 -13.24 -1.28 -24.83
N ALA A 66 -13.40 -2.40 -25.55
CA ALA A 66 -13.87 -3.66 -24.98
C ALA A 66 -12.90 -4.23 -23.94
N GLN A 67 -11.58 -4.21 -24.20
CA GLN A 67 -10.58 -4.66 -23.24
C GLN A 67 -10.57 -3.79 -21.99
N ILE A 68 -10.73 -2.47 -22.17
CA ILE A 68 -10.77 -1.54 -21.04
C ILE A 68 -12.03 -1.79 -20.19
N PHE A 69 -13.18 -2.02 -20.83
CA PHE A 69 -14.41 -2.39 -20.14
C PHE A 69 -14.26 -3.68 -19.33
N THR A 70 -13.63 -4.73 -19.89
CA THR A 70 -13.35 -5.96 -19.13
C THR A 70 -12.43 -5.70 -17.93
N LEU A 71 -11.43 -4.81 -18.06
CA LEU A 71 -10.55 -4.46 -16.95
C LEU A 71 -11.27 -3.65 -15.87
N SER A 72 -12.16 -2.73 -16.22
CA SER A 72 -12.91 -1.92 -15.25
C SER A 72 -13.96 -2.70 -14.47
N GLU A 73 -14.45 -3.82 -15.02
CA GLU A 73 -15.31 -4.75 -14.29
C GLU A 73 -14.57 -5.46 -13.13
N VAL A 74 -13.27 -5.72 -13.31
CA VAL A 74 -12.46 -6.52 -12.37
C VAL A 74 -11.61 -5.64 -11.44
N TYR A 75 -11.18 -4.46 -11.90
CA TYR A 75 -10.25 -3.60 -11.20
C TYR A 75 -10.79 -2.19 -10.97
N ASN A 76 -10.40 -1.61 -9.83
CA ASN A 76 -10.46 -0.18 -9.57
C ASN A 76 -9.12 0.49 -9.88
N LEU A 77 -9.17 1.75 -10.26
CA LEU A 77 -8.04 2.68 -10.26
C LEU A 77 -7.74 3.08 -8.81
N GLY A 78 -6.49 2.96 -8.39
CA GLY A 78 -6.05 3.25 -7.02
C GLY A 78 -4.99 4.34 -6.97
N CYS A 79 -4.95 5.04 -5.84
CA CYS A 79 -3.91 6.01 -5.49
C CYS A 79 -3.19 5.58 -4.21
N MET A 80 -1.88 5.76 -4.18
CA MET A 80 -1.02 5.39 -3.06
C MET A 80 0.15 6.36 -2.91
N ASN A 81 0.63 6.52 -1.69
CA ASN A 81 1.88 7.21 -1.38
C ASN A 81 3.03 6.21 -1.37
N ALA A 82 4.09 6.49 -2.13
CA ALA A 82 5.28 5.63 -2.20
C ALA A 82 6.43 6.14 -1.34
N LEU A 83 6.59 7.46 -1.23
CA LEU A 83 7.69 8.11 -0.53
C LEU A 83 7.21 9.42 0.10
N GLY A 84 7.92 9.87 1.13
CA GLY A 84 7.61 11.11 1.85
C GLY A 84 6.95 10.86 3.20
N GLU A 85 6.32 11.88 3.75
CA GLU A 85 5.67 11.83 5.06
C GLU A 85 4.16 11.62 4.91
N GLY A 86 3.57 10.94 5.89
CA GLY A 86 2.14 10.73 5.95
C GLY A 86 1.74 9.88 7.14
N GLN A 87 0.59 9.23 7.05
CA GLN A 87 0.11 8.33 8.09
C GLN A 87 -0.04 6.91 7.58
N MET A 88 0.04 5.94 8.48
CA MET A 88 -0.32 4.55 8.20
C MET A 88 -0.97 3.90 9.41
N LEU A 89 -1.84 2.92 9.15
CA LEU A 89 -2.46 2.11 10.18
C LEU A 89 -1.45 1.05 10.64
N VAL A 90 -1.17 1.02 11.93
CA VAL A 90 -0.31 0.02 12.56
C VAL A 90 -1.06 -0.72 13.66
N CYS A 91 -0.61 -1.93 14.01
CA CYS A 91 -1.14 -2.71 15.12
C CYS A 91 -0.09 -3.04 16.18
N ALA A 92 -0.56 -3.56 17.31
CA ALA A 92 0.24 -3.97 18.45
C ALA A 92 1.16 -5.20 18.23
N GLU A 93 1.14 -5.79 17.03
CA GLU A 93 2.07 -6.87 16.70
C GLU A 93 3.52 -6.37 16.80
N SER A 94 4.39 -7.22 17.34
CA SER A 94 5.78 -6.86 17.65
C SER A 94 5.96 -5.77 18.71
N GLY A 95 4.92 -5.37 19.44
CA GLY A 95 5.01 -4.53 20.65
C GLY A 95 4.94 -3.01 20.40
N ASP A 96 5.20 -2.25 21.46
CA ASP A 96 5.17 -0.79 21.48
C ASP A 96 6.08 -0.19 20.42
N ILE A 97 5.69 0.97 19.89
CA ILE A 97 6.41 1.68 18.82
C ILE A 97 7.08 2.92 19.42
N GLU A 98 8.36 3.10 19.15
CA GLU A 98 9.12 4.31 19.44
C GLU A 98 9.35 5.16 18.19
N ILE A 99 9.63 6.45 18.37
CA ILE A 99 10.01 7.33 17.26
C ILE A 99 11.31 6.83 16.65
N GLY A 100 11.32 6.61 15.34
CA GLY A 100 12.47 6.05 14.61
C GLY A 100 12.39 4.54 14.38
N ASP A 101 11.44 3.84 15.01
CA ASP A 101 11.24 2.41 14.74
C ASP A 101 10.81 2.19 13.29
N TYR A 102 11.30 1.09 12.72
CA TYR A 102 10.87 0.66 11.41
C TYR A 102 9.53 -0.07 11.45
N ILE A 103 8.73 0.11 10.40
CA ILE A 103 7.42 -0.52 10.23
C ILE A 103 7.47 -1.50 9.07
N VAL A 104 6.86 -2.67 9.25
CA VAL A 104 6.74 -3.77 8.28
C VAL A 104 5.28 -4.22 8.19
N THR A 105 4.91 -5.07 7.23
CA THR A 105 3.55 -5.65 7.22
C THR A 105 3.33 -6.56 8.43
N SER A 106 2.11 -6.60 8.94
CA SER A 106 1.68 -7.49 10.03
C SER A 106 0.96 -8.73 9.50
N SER A 107 0.48 -9.59 10.41
CA SER A 107 -0.39 -10.72 10.06
C SER A 107 -1.81 -10.29 9.63
N ARG A 108 -2.17 -9.02 9.84
CA ARG A 108 -3.50 -8.47 9.54
C ARG A 108 -3.52 -7.85 8.14
N PRO A 109 -4.59 -8.06 7.37
CA PRO A 109 -4.66 -7.55 6.01
C PRO A 109 -4.47 -6.03 5.93
N GLY A 110 -3.40 -5.62 5.27
CA GLY A 110 -3.10 -4.22 5.01
C GLY A 110 -2.69 -3.38 6.22
N ILE A 111 -2.25 -3.98 7.33
CA ILE A 111 -1.86 -3.24 8.53
C ILE A 111 -0.35 -3.36 8.78
N GLY A 112 0.28 -2.28 9.23
CA GLY A 112 1.68 -2.27 9.61
C GLY A 112 1.90 -2.80 11.04
N MET A 113 3.12 -3.20 11.36
CA MET A 113 3.56 -3.51 12.72
C MET A 113 5.01 -3.09 12.90
N ARG A 114 5.47 -3.00 14.15
CA ARG A 114 6.87 -2.70 14.43
C ARG A 114 7.81 -3.76 13.86
N GLN A 115 8.95 -3.36 13.35
CA GLN A 115 10.07 -4.24 13.04
C GLN A 115 10.82 -4.61 14.31
N GLU A 116 11.21 -5.87 14.46
CA GLU A 116 11.90 -6.34 15.67
C GLU A 116 13.31 -5.76 15.86
N ASP A 117 13.92 -5.27 14.78
CA ASP A 117 15.27 -4.72 14.76
C ASP A 117 15.35 -3.36 14.03
N ASP A 118 16.48 -2.69 14.21
CA ASP A 118 16.83 -1.37 13.69
C ASP A 118 17.57 -1.43 12.34
N VAL A 119 17.52 -2.56 11.65
CA VAL A 119 18.21 -2.74 10.35
C VAL A 119 17.23 -2.45 9.22
N LEU A 120 17.61 -1.58 8.29
CA LEU A 120 16.81 -1.37 7.08
C LEU A 120 16.82 -2.64 6.21
N ARG A 121 15.64 -3.20 5.94
CA ARG A 121 15.46 -4.46 5.22
C ARG A 121 14.60 -4.26 3.97
N SER A 122 14.65 -5.22 3.05
CA SER A 122 13.86 -5.19 1.81
C SER A 122 12.33 -5.26 2.00
N TYR A 123 11.88 -5.42 3.25
CA TYR A 123 10.48 -5.43 3.65
C TYR A 123 10.17 -4.31 4.65
N THR A 124 11.13 -3.42 4.93
CA THR A 124 10.90 -2.22 5.72
C THR A 124 10.14 -1.21 4.86
N ILE A 125 9.02 -0.73 5.37
CA ILE A 125 8.06 0.08 4.61
C ILE A 125 8.14 1.55 4.99
N ALA A 126 8.27 1.82 6.29
CA ALA A 126 8.28 3.16 6.83
C ALA A 126 9.09 3.24 8.13
N GLU A 127 9.30 4.46 8.58
CA GLU A 127 9.90 4.81 9.87
C GLU A 127 8.90 5.62 10.68
N ALA A 128 8.60 5.19 11.89
CA ALA A 128 7.64 5.83 12.78
C ALA A 128 8.11 7.23 13.19
N ARG A 129 7.16 8.17 13.24
CA ARG A 129 7.36 9.56 13.71
C ARG A 129 6.51 9.89 14.92
N GLU A 130 5.86 8.88 15.46
CA GLU A 130 4.97 8.94 16.60
C GLU A 130 5.10 7.63 17.37
N ALA A 131 5.19 7.73 18.70
CA ALA A 131 5.28 6.57 19.57
C ALA A 131 3.88 6.05 19.95
N VAL A 132 3.78 4.75 20.21
CA VAL A 132 2.55 4.10 20.69
C VAL A 132 2.91 3.16 21.83
N ASN A 133 2.29 3.38 22.99
CA ASN A 133 2.28 2.44 24.11
C ASN A 133 0.94 1.70 24.09
N TRP A 134 0.94 0.43 23.68
CA TRP A 134 -0.30 -0.33 23.50
C TRP A 134 -1.01 -0.66 24.81
N THR A 135 -0.35 -0.51 25.96
CA THR A 135 -1.00 -0.65 27.28
C THR A 135 -1.85 0.58 27.65
N GLU A 136 -1.64 1.71 26.98
CA GLU A 136 -2.39 2.96 27.16
C GLU A 136 -3.48 3.15 26.09
N GLU A 137 -3.51 2.30 25.06
CA GLU A 137 -4.50 2.35 23.97
C GLU A 137 -5.73 1.49 24.26
N GLU A 138 -6.91 1.95 23.84
CA GLU A 138 -8.16 1.16 23.92
C GLU A 138 -8.32 0.17 22.74
N SER A 139 -7.51 0.33 21.70
CA SER A 139 -7.51 -0.45 20.46
C SER A 139 -6.13 -1.04 20.20
N ASP A 140 -6.09 -2.19 19.54
CA ASP A 140 -4.84 -2.83 19.11
C ASP A 140 -4.37 -2.33 17.73
N GLU A 141 -5.00 -1.27 17.20
CA GLU A 141 -4.63 -0.57 15.99
C GLU A 141 -4.75 0.96 16.13
N ARG A 142 -3.81 1.69 15.51
CA ARG A 142 -3.74 3.16 15.54
C ARG A 142 -3.16 3.71 14.24
N LEU A 143 -3.69 4.84 13.77
CA LEU A 143 -3.05 5.63 12.71
C LEU A 143 -1.90 6.42 13.33
N ILE A 144 -0.69 6.23 12.80
CA ILE A 144 0.50 6.96 13.26
C ILE A 144 1.13 7.77 12.15
N SER A 145 1.77 8.88 12.51
CA SER A 145 2.66 9.61 11.61
C SER A 145 3.92 8.78 11.29
N CYS A 146 4.34 8.78 10.02
CA CYS A 146 5.52 8.06 9.57
C CYS A 146 6.15 8.68 8.32
N LYS A 147 7.40 8.28 8.06
CA LYS A 147 8.12 8.55 6.80
C LYS A 147 8.13 7.26 5.98
N TYR A 148 7.50 7.26 4.81
CA TYR A 148 7.52 6.14 3.88
C TYR A 148 8.92 5.99 3.28
N LEU A 149 9.44 4.76 3.30
CA LEU A 149 10.79 4.41 2.86
C LEU A 149 10.81 3.68 1.51
N CYS A 150 9.66 3.17 1.06
CA CYS A 150 9.57 2.49 -0.24
C CYS A 150 8.17 2.58 -0.87
N GLY A 151 8.18 2.70 -2.20
CA GLY A 151 7.10 2.39 -3.14
C GLY A 151 7.57 2.49 -4.58
#